data_AF-A0A7W1KTG3-F1
#
_entry.id   AF-A0A7W1KTG3-F1
#
_cell.length_a   1.000
_cell.length_b   1.000
_cell.length_c   1.000
_cell.angle_alpha   90.00
_cell.angle_beta   90.00
_cell.angle_gamma   90.00
#
_symmetry.space_group_name_H-M   'P 1'
#
loop_
_entity.id
_entity.type
_entity.pdbx_description
1 polymer ?
#
loop_
_entity_poly.entity_id
_entity_poly.type
_entity_poly.pdbx_seq_one_letter_code
_entity_poly.pdbx_strand_id
1 'polypeptide(L)'
;ITRDSLYENVARDVLDYVRRDMTAPEGGFYSAEDADSEVPAVAAVYDRGTEGTRLDRGAQSDHDVGAQRAPLQKAEGAFYVWTKGEIDAVLGASAELFNFHYGVEANGNAPAGADPHGEFAGKNILIERHTIAETAQQFAMNEEEVVAILTAAREKLFAIRSKRPRPHLDDKIITAWNGLMISAFARGAQVLDDSRYLAAAENAARCVRDYLYDDASRILVRNYREGRSTVEGFADDYAFVIQGLLDVYEASFDAQWLRFALELQETQDRLFLDAEHGGYFSGSGNDASILLRMKEDNDGAEPAASSVAALNLLRLARLVADETYQKRAEQTIAAFGVTLTRIPAAMPQMLVAFAASLSKPQQIVIAGARDSADTRALLREVHAHFAPDKVLLLADDSENSAFLEENLEALRGMKRIDGKATAYVCENFACQEPVNDPVALRRAL
;
A
#
# COMPACT_ATOMS: atom_id res chain seq x y z
N ILE A 1 -14.84 -2.73 9.64
CA ILE A 1 -15.70 -1.54 9.74
C ILE A 1 -17.04 -1.76 9.05
N THR A 2 -17.08 -1.88 7.72
CA THR A 2 -18.34 -2.03 6.96
C THR A 2 -18.84 -3.48 6.85
N ARG A 3 -17.92 -4.46 6.96
CA ARG A 3 -18.17 -5.90 6.68
C ARG A 3 -18.68 -6.17 5.26
N ASP A 4 -18.42 -5.22 4.36
CA ASP A 4 -18.77 -5.34 2.95
C ASP A 4 -17.65 -6.08 2.22
N SER A 5 -18.00 -7.20 1.59
CA SER A 5 -17.07 -8.06 0.86
C SER A 5 -16.48 -7.38 -0.38
N LEU A 6 -17.10 -6.33 -0.91
CA LEU A 6 -16.56 -5.57 -2.03
C LEU A 6 -15.20 -4.97 -1.67
N TYR A 7 -15.09 -4.29 -0.53
CA TYR A 7 -13.82 -3.70 -0.10
C TYR A 7 -12.76 -4.76 0.19
N GLU A 8 -13.18 -5.91 0.73
CA GLU A 8 -12.28 -7.05 0.96
C GLU A 8 -11.71 -7.57 -0.37
N ASN A 9 -12.58 -7.81 -1.35
CA ASN A 9 -12.18 -8.32 -2.66
C ASN A 9 -11.27 -7.34 -3.40
N VAL A 10 -11.61 -6.04 -3.40
CA VAL A 10 -10.76 -5.00 -4.01
C VAL A 10 -9.39 -4.95 -3.35
N ALA A 11 -9.31 -5.02 -2.01
CA ALA A 11 -8.02 -5.04 -1.31
C ALA A 11 -7.20 -6.29 -1.67
N ARG A 12 -7.83 -7.47 -1.71
CA ARG A 12 -7.17 -8.73 -2.11
C ARG A 12 -6.64 -8.65 -3.54
N ASP A 13 -7.44 -8.15 -4.48
CA ASP A 13 -7.08 -8.04 -5.89
C ASP A 13 -5.89 -7.09 -6.11
N VAL A 14 -5.88 -5.95 -5.41
CA VAL A 14 -4.75 -5.00 -5.45
C VAL A 14 -3.48 -5.63 -4.89
N LEU A 15 -3.54 -6.25 -3.71
CA LEU A 15 -2.38 -6.90 -3.08
C LEU A 15 -1.86 -8.08 -3.91
N ASP A 16 -2.76 -8.89 -4.48
CA ASP A 16 -2.37 -10.01 -5.34
C ASP A 16 -1.81 -9.54 -6.70
N TYR A 17 -2.28 -8.41 -7.25
CA TYR A 17 -1.64 -7.76 -8.41
C TYR A 17 -0.21 -7.32 -8.06
N VAL A 18 -0.02 -6.53 -7.00
CA VAL A 18 1.31 -6.03 -6.60
C VAL A 18 2.28 -7.19 -6.32
N ARG A 19 1.81 -8.22 -5.61
CA ARG A 19 2.60 -9.42 -5.31
C ARG A 19 3.00 -10.22 -6.56
N ARG A 20 2.13 -10.25 -7.58
CA ARG A 20 2.35 -11.04 -8.80
C ARG A 20 3.17 -10.30 -9.84
N ASP A 21 2.86 -9.03 -10.09
CA ASP A 21 3.37 -8.28 -11.25
C ASP A 21 4.38 -7.19 -10.87
N MET A 22 4.36 -6.70 -9.62
CA MET A 22 5.20 -5.58 -9.17
C MET A 22 6.34 -5.99 -8.22
N THR A 23 6.49 -7.28 -7.91
CA THR A 23 7.49 -7.75 -6.94
C THR A 23 8.80 -8.11 -7.64
N ALA A 24 9.89 -7.50 -7.17
CA ALA A 24 11.25 -7.77 -7.63
C ALA A 24 11.78 -9.10 -7.08
N PRO A 25 12.75 -9.75 -7.76
CA PRO A 25 13.44 -10.93 -7.25
C PRO A 25 14.09 -10.73 -5.88
N GLU A 26 14.55 -9.52 -5.57
CA GLU A 26 15.11 -9.12 -4.27
C GLU A 26 14.07 -9.08 -3.13
N GLY A 27 12.77 -9.14 -3.47
CA GLY A 27 11.65 -9.17 -2.52
C GLY A 27 10.98 -7.82 -2.30
N GLY A 28 11.58 -6.72 -2.74
CA GLY A 28 10.95 -5.39 -2.76
C GLY A 28 9.96 -5.23 -3.91
N PHE A 29 9.31 -4.07 -3.98
CA PHE A 29 8.33 -3.71 -4.99
C PHE A 29 8.88 -2.64 -5.94
N TYR A 30 8.57 -2.81 -7.22
CA TYR A 30 8.85 -1.85 -8.29
C TYR A 30 7.98 -0.60 -8.17
N SER A 31 8.48 0.50 -8.74
CA SER A 31 7.94 1.84 -8.50
C SER A 31 6.62 2.07 -9.25
N ALA A 32 6.54 1.68 -10.53
CA ALA A 32 5.35 1.92 -11.33
C ALA A 32 5.23 0.96 -12.52
N GLU A 33 3.99 0.69 -12.93
CA GLU A 33 3.67 0.17 -14.26
C GLU A 33 3.04 1.33 -15.06
N ASP A 34 3.50 1.55 -16.28
CA ASP A 34 3.03 2.61 -17.16
C ASP A 34 1.54 2.41 -17.52
N ALA A 35 0.81 3.49 -17.78
CA ALA A 35 -0.52 3.40 -18.34
C ALA A 35 -0.47 3.08 -19.85
N ASP A 36 0.60 3.51 -20.52
CA ASP A 36 0.79 3.30 -21.95
C ASP A 36 1.30 1.90 -22.28
N SER A 37 0.74 1.32 -23.34
CA SER A 37 1.23 0.06 -23.91
C SER A 37 1.24 0.12 -25.43
N GLU A 38 2.09 -0.70 -26.04
CA GLU A 38 2.19 -0.75 -27.50
C GLU A 38 0.90 -1.31 -28.12
N VAL A 39 0.41 -0.62 -29.14
CA VAL A 39 -0.73 -1.08 -29.93
C VAL A 39 -0.23 -2.10 -30.96
N PRO A 40 -0.77 -3.34 -30.99
CA PRO A 40 -0.39 -4.32 -32.00
C PRO A 40 -0.63 -3.77 -33.41
N ALA A 41 0.33 -3.95 -34.33
CA ALA A 41 0.29 -3.40 -35.70
C ALA A 41 -0.99 -3.75 -36.51
N VAL A 42 -1.75 -4.76 -36.09
CA VAL A 42 -3.02 -5.17 -36.73
C VAL A 42 -4.20 -4.27 -36.32
N ALA A 43 -4.12 -3.58 -35.18
CA ALA A 43 -5.15 -2.65 -34.71
C ALA A 43 -5.00 -1.24 -35.34
N ALA A 44 -3.80 -0.86 -35.78
CA ALA A 44 -3.53 0.42 -36.46
C ALA A 44 -4.24 0.57 -37.83
N VAL A 45 -4.85 -0.50 -38.34
CA VAL A 45 -5.59 -0.49 -39.62
C VAL A 45 -7.04 -0.03 -39.43
N TYR A 46 -7.62 -0.17 -38.24
CA TYR A 46 -9.00 0.27 -37.96
C TYR A 46 -9.12 1.74 -37.55
N ASP A 47 -7.99 2.40 -37.27
CA ASP A 47 -7.94 3.77 -36.75
C ASP A 47 -7.75 4.85 -37.83
N ARG A 48 -7.52 4.46 -39.09
CA ARG A 48 -7.50 5.41 -40.21
C ARG A 48 -8.90 5.67 -40.76
N GLY A 49 -9.66 6.45 -40.00
CA GLY A 49 -10.75 7.26 -40.55
C GLY A 49 -10.21 8.22 -41.61
N THR A 50 -10.78 8.11 -42.80
CA THR A 50 -10.73 9.05 -43.94
C THR A 50 -10.27 10.48 -43.65
N GLU A 51 -9.03 10.84 -44.03
CA GLU A 51 -8.69 12.21 -44.42
C GLU A 51 -7.79 12.25 -45.66
N GLY A 52 -8.07 13.23 -46.50
CA GLY A 52 -7.74 13.28 -47.92
C GLY A 52 -6.26 13.36 -48.25
N THR A 53 -5.89 12.63 -49.29
CA THR A 53 -4.68 12.81 -50.09
C THR A 53 -4.49 14.29 -50.47
N ARG A 54 -3.37 14.89 -50.03
CA ARG A 54 -2.77 16.04 -50.71
C ARG A 54 -1.37 15.66 -51.16
N LEU A 55 -1.23 15.46 -52.46
CA LEU A 55 0.03 15.33 -53.16
C LEU A 55 0.73 16.69 -53.13
N ASP A 56 1.93 16.75 -52.54
CA ASP A 56 2.92 17.76 -52.90
C ASP A 56 4.25 17.09 -53.21
N ARG A 57 4.76 17.38 -54.41
CA ARG A 57 6.05 16.95 -54.93
C ARG A 57 7.11 17.93 -54.44
N GLY A 58 8.23 17.43 -53.92
CA GLY A 58 9.41 18.26 -53.75
C GLY A 58 10.62 17.59 -53.11
N ALA A 59 11.63 17.35 -53.95
CA ALA A 59 13.06 17.25 -53.67
C ALA A 59 13.62 16.00 -52.93
N GLN A 60 14.44 15.26 -53.69
CA GLN A 60 15.38 14.22 -53.26
C GLN A 60 16.56 14.82 -52.48
N SER A 61 17.00 14.12 -51.43
CA SER A 61 18.42 14.02 -51.08
C SER A 61 18.68 12.66 -50.42
N ASP A 62 19.56 11.88 -51.03
CA ASP A 62 20.10 10.62 -50.52
C ASP A 62 20.83 10.85 -49.19
N HIS A 63 20.56 10.03 -48.17
CA HIS A 63 21.55 9.42 -47.27
C HIS A 63 20.88 8.50 -46.23
N ASP A 64 21.53 7.35 -45.99
CA ASP A 64 21.36 6.33 -44.94
C ASP A 64 20.13 5.43 -44.91
N VAL A 65 20.35 4.20 -45.39
CA VAL A 65 19.54 3.00 -45.19
C VAL A 65 19.79 2.45 -43.78
N GLY A 66 19.35 3.18 -42.76
CA GLY A 66 19.06 2.61 -41.45
C GLY A 66 17.59 2.21 -41.44
N ALA A 67 17.28 0.94 -41.20
CA ALA A 67 15.90 0.50 -41.00
C ALA A 67 15.31 1.18 -39.75
N GLN A 68 14.79 2.40 -39.92
CA GLN A 68 13.93 3.04 -38.95
C GLN A 68 12.67 2.16 -38.86
N ARG A 69 12.63 1.29 -37.85
CA ARG A 69 11.37 0.73 -37.38
C ARG A 69 10.45 1.93 -37.16
N ALA A 70 9.30 1.95 -37.84
CA ALA A 70 8.27 2.93 -37.58
C ALA A 70 8.05 3.02 -36.06
N PRO A 71 7.91 4.22 -35.48
CA PRO A 71 7.67 4.36 -34.05
C PRO A 71 6.47 3.48 -33.68
N LEU A 72 6.68 2.58 -32.72
CA LEU A 72 5.62 1.74 -32.18
C LEU A 72 4.58 2.69 -31.58
N GLN A 73 3.36 2.65 -32.09
CA GLN A 73 2.27 3.49 -31.60
C GLN A 73 1.91 3.00 -30.20
N LYS A 74 2.16 3.83 -29.19
CA LYS A 74 1.66 3.63 -27.83
C LYS A 74 0.28 4.28 -27.70
N ALA A 75 -0.57 3.70 -26.87
CA ALA A 75 -1.82 4.32 -26.46
C ALA A 75 -2.12 3.98 -25.00
N GLU A 76 -2.77 4.93 -24.31
CA GLU A 76 -3.15 4.77 -22.91
C GLU A 76 -4.10 3.58 -22.75
N GLY A 77 -3.78 2.68 -21.82
CA GLY A 77 -4.63 1.54 -21.48
C GLY A 77 -4.80 0.49 -22.59
N ALA A 78 -4.03 0.53 -23.69
CA ALA A 78 -4.19 -0.39 -24.83
C ALA A 78 -4.16 -1.89 -24.44
N PHE A 79 -3.40 -2.24 -23.41
CA PHE A 79 -3.39 -3.57 -22.81
C PHE A 79 -4.74 -3.93 -22.18
N TYR A 80 -5.40 -3.00 -21.50
CA TYR A 80 -6.56 -3.21 -20.64
C TYR A 80 -7.92 -3.04 -21.34
N VAL A 81 -8.02 -2.19 -22.37
CA VAL A 81 -9.31 -1.82 -22.99
C VAL A 81 -9.78 -2.79 -24.08
N TRP A 82 -11.09 -2.78 -24.34
CA TRP A 82 -11.73 -3.68 -25.31
C TRP A 82 -12.80 -2.99 -26.14
N THR A 83 -12.92 -3.33 -27.41
CA THR A 83 -14.15 -3.03 -28.15
C THR A 83 -15.25 -4.01 -27.73
N LYS A 84 -16.52 -3.58 -27.82
CA LYS A 84 -17.65 -4.49 -27.59
C LYS A 84 -17.62 -5.69 -28.56
N GLY A 85 -17.24 -5.45 -29.82
CA GLY A 85 -17.12 -6.50 -30.83
C GLY A 85 -16.10 -7.59 -30.47
N GLU A 86 -14.96 -7.23 -29.87
CA GLU A 86 -13.99 -8.21 -29.36
C GLU A 86 -14.59 -9.06 -28.23
N ILE A 87 -15.28 -8.43 -27.28
CA ILE A 87 -15.91 -9.13 -26.16
C ILE A 87 -16.99 -10.10 -26.68
N ASP A 88 -17.88 -9.62 -27.54
CA ASP A 88 -18.96 -10.41 -28.11
C ASP A 88 -18.44 -11.61 -28.90
N ALA A 89 -17.38 -11.42 -29.71
CA ALA A 89 -16.77 -12.49 -30.48
C ALA A 89 -16.12 -13.57 -29.62
N VAL A 90 -15.53 -13.20 -28.48
CA VAL A 90 -14.85 -14.14 -27.56
C VAL A 90 -15.84 -14.87 -26.66
N LEU A 91 -16.84 -14.16 -26.14
CA LEU A 91 -17.75 -14.69 -25.12
C LEU A 91 -19.00 -15.34 -25.69
N GLY A 92 -19.41 -14.98 -26.92
CA GLY A 92 -20.58 -15.55 -27.59
C GLY A 92 -21.84 -15.41 -26.73
N ALA A 93 -22.47 -16.53 -26.37
CA ALA A 93 -23.71 -16.55 -25.57
C ALA A 93 -23.59 -15.88 -24.20
N SER A 94 -22.38 -15.79 -23.63
CA SER A 94 -22.15 -15.14 -22.33
C SER A 94 -21.91 -13.62 -22.44
N ALA A 95 -21.81 -13.08 -23.65
CA ALA A 95 -21.42 -11.68 -23.86
C ALA A 95 -22.45 -10.69 -23.31
N GLU A 96 -23.75 -10.94 -23.48
CA GLU A 96 -24.80 -10.00 -23.02
C GLU A 96 -24.77 -9.82 -21.50
N LEU A 97 -24.66 -10.92 -20.75
CA LEU A 97 -24.52 -10.91 -19.29
C LEU A 97 -23.25 -10.18 -18.86
N PHE A 98 -22.12 -10.48 -19.50
CA PHE A 98 -20.84 -9.83 -19.21
C PHE A 98 -20.88 -8.32 -19.49
N ASN A 99 -21.46 -7.94 -20.63
CA ASN A 99 -21.58 -6.54 -21.05
C ASN A 99 -22.47 -5.75 -20.09
N PHE A 100 -23.58 -6.33 -19.62
CA PHE A 100 -24.40 -5.71 -18.59
C PHE A 100 -23.59 -5.51 -17.31
N HIS A 101 -22.98 -6.57 -16.77
CA HIS A 101 -22.26 -6.52 -15.51
C HIS A 101 -21.13 -5.46 -15.49
N TYR A 102 -20.34 -5.41 -16.57
CA TYR A 102 -19.20 -4.48 -16.69
C TYR A 102 -19.53 -3.15 -17.40
N GLY A 103 -20.80 -2.90 -17.72
CA GLY A 103 -21.27 -1.72 -18.47
C GLY A 103 -20.50 -1.45 -19.77
N VAL A 104 -20.44 -2.47 -20.62
CA VAL A 104 -19.82 -2.40 -21.94
C VAL A 104 -20.83 -1.81 -22.94
N GLU A 105 -20.43 -0.74 -23.61
CA GLU A 105 -21.24 0.00 -24.58
C GLU A 105 -20.69 -0.16 -26.01
N ALA A 106 -21.58 0.00 -27.00
CA ALA A 106 -21.23 -0.17 -28.41
C ALA A 106 -20.17 0.83 -28.90
N ASN A 107 -20.18 2.05 -28.35
CA ASN A 107 -19.28 3.14 -28.73
C ASN A 107 -18.21 3.44 -27.68
N GLY A 108 -18.01 2.53 -26.71
CA GLY A 108 -17.14 2.74 -25.56
C GLY A 108 -17.85 3.40 -24.38
N ASN A 109 -17.26 3.29 -23.19
CA ASN A 109 -17.89 3.67 -21.92
C ASN A 109 -17.09 4.72 -21.11
N ALA A 110 -16.09 5.35 -21.74
CA ALA A 110 -15.36 6.46 -21.15
C ALA A 110 -16.29 7.68 -20.99
N PRO A 111 -16.36 8.31 -19.80
CA PRO A 111 -17.21 9.48 -19.58
C PRO A 111 -16.86 10.64 -20.52
N ALA A 112 -17.87 11.37 -20.98
CA ALA A 112 -17.65 12.56 -21.81
C ALA A 112 -16.77 13.59 -21.08
N GLY A 113 -15.67 14.00 -21.73
CA GLY A 113 -14.69 14.93 -21.16
C GLY A 113 -13.62 14.29 -20.27
N ALA A 114 -13.69 12.98 -19.99
CA ALA A 114 -12.65 12.23 -19.28
C ALA A 114 -11.59 11.62 -20.22
N ASP A 115 -11.77 11.77 -21.54
CA ASP A 115 -10.83 11.34 -22.57
C ASP A 115 -10.43 12.54 -23.44
N PRO A 116 -9.55 13.43 -22.94
CA PRO A 116 -9.14 14.63 -23.67
C PRO A 116 -8.31 14.30 -24.92
N HIS A 117 -7.73 13.10 -24.99
CA HIS A 117 -6.86 12.65 -26.08
C HIS A 117 -7.56 11.75 -27.10
N GLY A 118 -8.79 11.28 -26.80
CA GLY A 118 -9.59 10.45 -27.70
C GLY A 118 -9.14 9.00 -27.76
N GLU A 119 -8.33 8.53 -26.80
CA GLU A 119 -7.71 7.21 -26.81
C GLU A 119 -8.68 6.07 -26.49
N PHE A 120 -9.81 6.41 -25.86
CA PHE A 120 -10.84 5.44 -25.47
C PHE A 120 -12.06 5.44 -26.39
N ALA A 121 -12.02 6.17 -27.51
CA ALA A 121 -13.10 6.18 -28.50
C ALA A 121 -13.42 4.77 -29.03
N GLY A 122 -14.67 4.31 -28.87
CA GLY A 122 -15.07 2.96 -29.26
C GLY A 122 -14.52 1.84 -28.36
N LYS A 123 -13.84 2.18 -27.27
CA LYS A 123 -13.22 1.26 -26.31
C LYS A 123 -13.93 1.30 -24.97
N ASN A 124 -13.95 0.15 -24.31
CA ASN A 124 -14.57 -0.06 -23.03
C ASN A 124 -13.50 -0.37 -21.99
N ILE A 125 -13.56 0.39 -20.90
CA ILE A 125 -12.85 0.15 -19.65
C ILE A 125 -13.77 -0.76 -18.83
N LEU A 126 -13.31 -1.95 -18.48
CA LEU A 126 -14.13 -2.89 -17.71
C LEU A 126 -14.24 -2.38 -16.27
N ILE A 127 -15.45 -1.96 -15.88
CA ILE A 127 -15.78 -1.41 -14.56
C ILE A 127 -16.98 -2.18 -14.05
N GLU A 128 -16.94 -2.69 -12.83
CA GLU A 128 -18.13 -3.31 -12.22
C GLU A 128 -19.23 -2.26 -12.03
N ARG A 129 -20.18 -2.24 -12.97
CA ARG A 129 -21.28 -1.26 -13.02
C ARG A 129 -22.52 -1.78 -12.33
N HIS A 130 -22.69 -3.10 -12.31
CA HIS A 130 -23.77 -3.79 -11.63
C HIS A 130 -23.20 -4.88 -10.73
N THR A 131 -23.78 -5.04 -9.55
CA THR A 131 -23.47 -6.11 -8.62
C THR A 131 -23.86 -7.48 -9.19
N ILE A 132 -23.35 -8.55 -8.58
CA ILE A 132 -23.78 -9.93 -8.89
C ILE A 132 -25.29 -10.09 -8.71
N ALA A 133 -25.86 -9.55 -7.63
CA ALA A 133 -27.29 -9.61 -7.34
C ALA A 133 -28.14 -8.91 -8.42
N GLU A 134 -27.75 -7.71 -8.84
CA GLU A 134 -28.43 -6.98 -9.92
C GLU A 134 -28.32 -7.72 -11.27
N THR A 135 -27.17 -8.32 -11.54
CA THR A 135 -26.96 -9.12 -12.75
C THR A 135 -27.82 -10.39 -12.74
N ALA A 136 -27.86 -11.09 -11.60
CA ALA A 136 -28.70 -12.27 -11.41
C ALA A 136 -30.19 -11.94 -11.63
N GLN A 137 -30.65 -10.82 -11.08
CA GLN A 137 -32.02 -10.33 -11.26
C GLN A 137 -32.32 -10.02 -12.74
N GLN A 138 -31.42 -9.30 -13.43
CA GLN A 138 -31.61 -8.91 -14.83
C GLN A 138 -31.74 -10.11 -15.78
N PHE A 139 -30.97 -11.17 -15.55
CA PHE A 139 -30.96 -12.35 -16.41
C PHE A 139 -31.81 -13.51 -15.89
N ALA A 140 -32.54 -13.31 -14.79
CA ALA A 140 -33.35 -14.34 -14.12
C ALA A 140 -32.55 -15.62 -13.80
N MET A 141 -31.32 -15.43 -13.31
CA MET A 141 -30.38 -16.50 -12.92
C MET A 141 -30.13 -16.45 -11.42
N ASN A 142 -29.56 -17.50 -10.85
CA ASN A 142 -29.04 -17.40 -9.48
C ASN A 142 -27.63 -16.80 -9.46
N GLU A 143 -27.21 -16.27 -8.31
CA GLU A 143 -25.92 -15.59 -8.17
C GLU A 143 -24.72 -16.52 -8.42
N GLU A 144 -24.80 -17.80 -8.05
CA GLU A 144 -23.72 -18.78 -8.27
C GLU A 144 -23.47 -19.01 -9.77
N GLU A 145 -24.54 -19.13 -10.57
CA GLU A 145 -24.46 -19.26 -12.02
C GLU A 145 -23.85 -18.02 -12.67
N VAL A 146 -24.25 -16.82 -12.22
CA VAL A 146 -23.68 -15.54 -12.69
C VAL A 146 -22.18 -15.49 -12.40
N VAL A 147 -21.77 -15.82 -11.17
CA VAL A 147 -20.36 -15.85 -10.76
C VAL A 147 -19.56 -16.84 -11.62
N ALA A 148 -20.11 -18.03 -11.88
CA ALA A 148 -19.46 -19.03 -12.73
C ALA A 148 -19.26 -18.53 -14.18
N ILE A 149 -20.30 -17.91 -14.76
CA ILE A 149 -20.24 -17.34 -16.12
C ILE A 149 -19.20 -16.22 -16.20
N LEU A 150 -19.25 -15.27 -15.25
CA LEU A 150 -18.32 -14.14 -15.23
C LEU A 150 -16.87 -14.59 -15.01
N THR A 151 -16.65 -15.60 -14.17
CA THR A 151 -15.31 -16.18 -13.95
C THR A 151 -14.75 -16.78 -15.24
N ALA A 152 -15.52 -17.64 -15.91
CA ALA A 152 -15.10 -18.25 -17.17
C ALA A 152 -14.88 -17.20 -18.28
N ALA A 153 -15.69 -16.13 -18.30
CA ALA A 153 -15.52 -15.01 -19.22
C ALA A 153 -14.22 -14.23 -18.97
N ARG A 154 -13.93 -13.90 -17.70
CA ARG A 154 -12.67 -13.24 -17.31
C ARG A 154 -11.45 -14.07 -17.67
N GLU A 155 -11.48 -15.39 -17.46
CA GLU A 155 -10.37 -16.28 -17.84
C GLU A 155 -10.09 -16.26 -19.34
N LYS A 156 -11.15 -16.33 -20.17
CA LYS A 156 -11.02 -16.25 -21.65
C LYS A 156 -10.44 -14.92 -22.10
N LEU A 157 -10.97 -13.81 -21.58
CA LEU A 157 -10.49 -12.47 -21.91
C LEU A 157 -9.05 -12.26 -21.40
N PHE A 158 -8.73 -12.76 -20.21
CA PHE A 158 -7.37 -12.72 -19.66
C PHE A 158 -6.38 -13.45 -20.57
N ALA A 159 -6.69 -14.68 -21.02
CA ALA A 159 -5.82 -15.45 -21.90
C ALA A 159 -5.53 -14.75 -23.25
N ILE A 160 -6.46 -13.92 -23.73
CA ILE A 160 -6.25 -13.09 -24.92
C ILE A 160 -5.43 -11.85 -24.55
N ARG A 161 -5.77 -11.16 -23.46
CA ARG A 161 -5.06 -9.98 -22.98
C ARG A 161 -3.58 -10.26 -22.69
N SER A 162 -3.26 -11.41 -22.10
CA SER A 162 -1.88 -11.80 -21.79
C SER A 162 -0.96 -11.91 -23.01
N LYS A 163 -1.53 -11.92 -24.23
CA LYS A 163 -0.76 -11.91 -25.48
C LYS A 163 -0.54 -10.50 -26.04
N ARG A 164 -1.16 -9.47 -25.47
CA ARG A 164 -0.94 -8.07 -25.83
C ARG A 164 0.39 -7.58 -25.23
N PRO A 165 1.07 -6.61 -25.85
CA PRO A 165 2.23 -5.96 -25.25
C PRO A 165 1.85 -5.41 -23.87
N ARG A 166 2.58 -5.82 -22.84
CA ARG A 166 2.37 -5.29 -21.49
C ARG A 166 2.83 -3.83 -21.42
N PRO A 167 2.24 -3.02 -20.52
CA PRO A 167 2.81 -1.72 -20.21
C PRO A 167 4.24 -1.85 -19.68
N HIS A 168 5.01 -0.78 -19.80
CA HIS A 168 6.39 -0.77 -19.32
C HIS A 168 6.42 -0.73 -17.79
N LEU A 169 7.32 -1.52 -17.19
CA LEU A 169 7.54 -1.53 -15.75
C LEU A 169 8.75 -0.66 -15.41
N ASP A 170 8.57 0.38 -14.60
CA ASP A 170 9.70 1.05 -13.94
C ASP A 170 10.14 0.15 -12.78
N ASP A 171 11.22 -0.59 -13.02
CA ASP A 171 11.78 -1.63 -12.16
C ASP A 171 12.66 -1.08 -11.02
N LYS A 172 12.56 0.22 -10.74
CA LYS A 172 13.24 0.84 -9.61
C LYS A 172 12.53 0.50 -8.30
N ILE A 173 13.29 0.09 -7.30
CA ILE A 173 12.80 -0.06 -5.92
C ILE A 173 13.08 1.26 -5.20
N ILE A 174 12.02 2.00 -4.85
CA ILE A 174 12.11 3.27 -4.10
C ILE A 174 11.82 3.00 -2.63
N THR A 175 12.70 3.48 -1.73
CA THR A 175 12.66 3.16 -0.30
C THR A 175 11.36 3.63 0.37
N ALA A 176 10.97 4.89 0.19
CA ALA A 176 9.70 5.43 0.69
C ALA A 176 8.49 4.60 0.23
N TRP A 177 8.36 4.33 -1.06
CA TRP A 177 7.22 3.60 -1.62
C TRP A 177 7.19 2.13 -1.15
N ASN A 178 8.35 1.53 -0.94
CA ASN A 178 8.43 0.21 -0.32
C ASN A 178 8.01 0.25 1.15
N GLY A 179 8.32 1.31 1.90
CA GLY A 179 7.77 1.52 3.25
C GLY A 179 6.24 1.52 3.28
N LEU A 180 5.60 2.22 2.34
CA LEU A 180 4.15 2.22 2.18
C LEU A 180 3.60 0.84 1.81
N MET A 181 4.27 0.11 0.91
CA MET A 181 3.84 -1.24 0.52
C MET A 181 4.02 -2.25 1.66
N ILE A 182 5.11 -2.18 2.41
CA ILE A 182 5.33 -3.00 3.61
C ILE A 182 4.16 -2.79 4.59
N SER A 183 3.81 -1.53 4.87
CA SER A 183 2.64 -1.20 5.70
C SER A 183 1.33 -1.78 5.14
N ALA A 184 1.07 -1.59 3.84
CA ALA A 184 -0.14 -2.08 3.19
C ALA A 184 -0.27 -3.61 3.27
N PHE A 185 0.80 -4.35 2.97
CA PHE A 185 0.81 -5.82 3.04
C PHE A 185 0.70 -6.34 4.48
N ALA A 186 1.37 -5.70 5.45
CA ALA A 186 1.27 -6.08 6.86
C ALA A 186 -0.15 -5.90 7.40
N ARG A 187 -0.77 -4.73 7.14
CA ARG A 187 -2.16 -4.46 7.51
C ARG A 187 -3.14 -5.38 6.76
N GLY A 188 -2.87 -5.65 5.49
CA GLY A 188 -3.61 -6.62 4.68
C GLY A 188 -3.57 -8.01 5.31
N ALA A 189 -2.40 -8.48 5.75
CA ALA A 189 -2.27 -9.77 6.42
C ALA A 189 -3.07 -9.85 7.72
N GLN A 190 -3.05 -8.79 8.53
CA GLN A 190 -3.79 -8.73 9.79
C GLN A 190 -5.31 -8.81 9.56
N VAL A 191 -5.84 -8.02 8.62
CA VAL A 191 -7.29 -7.85 8.40
C VAL A 191 -7.88 -8.95 7.52
N LEU A 192 -7.15 -9.39 6.49
CA LEU A 192 -7.59 -10.38 5.51
C LEU A 192 -7.23 -11.82 5.90
N ASP A 193 -6.50 -12.00 7.01
CA ASP A 193 -6.04 -13.29 7.56
C ASP A 193 -5.35 -14.17 6.50
N ASP A 194 -4.46 -13.58 5.71
CA ASP A 194 -3.73 -14.27 4.63
C ASP A 194 -2.22 -14.17 4.80
N SER A 195 -1.60 -15.31 5.14
CA SER A 195 -0.16 -15.43 5.36
C SER A 195 0.71 -15.05 4.16
N ARG A 196 0.18 -15.10 2.93
CA ARG A 196 0.92 -14.68 1.72
C ARG A 196 1.26 -13.19 1.77
N TYR A 197 0.37 -12.38 2.35
CA TYR A 197 0.58 -10.93 2.48
C TYR A 197 1.63 -10.62 3.55
N LEU A 198 1.63 -11.35 4.67
CA LEU A 198 2.68 -11.21 5.69
C LEU A 198 4.06 -11.57 5.12
N ALA A 199 4.15 -12.68 4.39
CA ALA A 199 5.39 -13.11 3.76
C ALA A 199 5.92 -12.05 2.75
N ALA A 200 5.03 -11.41 1.99
CA ALA A 200 5.40 -10.33 1.09
C ALA A 200 5.93 -9.09 1.85
N ALA A 201 5.27 -8.70 2.94
CA ALA A 201 5.72 -7.58 3.77
C ALA A 201 7.10 -7.84 4.40
N GLU A 202 7.32 -9.04 4.95
CA GLU A 202 8.60 -9.44 5.54
C GLU A 202 9.71 -9.53 4.48
N ASN A 203 9.41 -10.03 3.27
CA ASN A 203 10.37 -10.06 2.16
C ASN A 203 10.78 -8.65 1.73
N ALA A 204 9.82 -7.72 1.62
CA ALA A 204 10.11 -6.34 1.27
C ALA A 204 10.89 -5.63 2.39
N ALA A 205 10.58 -5.89 3.66
CA ALA A 205 11.35 -5.37 4.80
C ALA A 205 12.80 -5.90 4.82
N ARG A 206 13.00 -7.20 4.52
CA ARG A 206 14.35 -7.76 4.29
C ARG A 206 15.04 -7.08 3.12
N CYS A 207 14.35 -6.87 2.00
CA CYS A 207 14.90 -6.18 0.84
C CYS A 207 15.40 -4.76 1.21
N VAL A 208 14.65 -4.03 2.04
CA VAL A 208 15.09 -2.71 2.53
C VAL A 208 16.36 -2.84 3.37
N ARG A 209 16.42 -3.79 4.31
CA ARG A 209 17.62 -4.00 5.15
C ARG A 209 18.83 -4.42 4.31
N ASP A 210 18.66 -5.34 3.37
CA ASP A 210 19.76 -5.96 2.65
C ASP A 210 20.27 -5.09 1.49
N TYR A 211 19.36 -4.40 0.79
CA TYR A 211 19.70 -3.68 -0.44
C TYR A 211 19.61 -2.17 -0.31
N LEU A 212 18.81 -1.61 0.59
CA LEU A 212 18.60 -0.15 0.69
C LEU A 212 19.22 0.47 1.94
N TYR A 213 19.68 -0.34 2.89
CA TYR A 213 20.33 0.12 4.11
C TYR A 213 21.83 -0.21 4.11
N ASP A 214 22.66 0.76 4.47
CA ASP A 214 24.09 0.58 4.66
C ASP A 214 24.43 0.47 6.14
N ASP A 215 24.81 -0.73 6.61
CA ASP A 215 25.19 -0.99 8.01
C ASP A 215 26.41 -0.17 8.46
N ALA A 216 27.32 0.19 7.55
CA ALA A 216 28.54 0.91 7.92
C ALA A 216 28.26 2.37 8.26
N SER A 217 27.45 3.04 7.42
CA SER A 217 27.07 4.44 7.62
C SER A 217 25.77 4.61 8.42
N ARG A 218 24.99 3.54 8.57
CA ARG A 218 23.63 3.51 9.12
C ARG A 218 22.67 4.42 8.36
N ILE A 219 22.77 4.46 7.03
CA ILE A 219 21.98 5.32 6.16
C ILE A 219 21.15 4.48 5.18
N LEU A 220 19.88 4.85 4.99
CA LEU A 220 19.06 4.42 3.86
C LEU A 220 19.47 5.17 2.59
N VAL A 221 19.50 4.48 1.44
CA VAL A 221 19.57 5.11 0.12
C VAL A 221 18.18 5.30 -0.46
N ARG A 222 18.01 6.26 -1.39
CA ARG A 222 16.69 6.57 -1.97
C ARG A 222 16.12 5.42 -2.80
N ASN A 223 16.97 4.77 -3.58
CA ASN A 223 16.52 3.73 -4.50
C ASN A 223 17.59 2.69 -4.84
N TYR A 224 17.11 1.57 -5.37
CA TYR A 224 17.88 0.47 -5.90
C TYR A 224 17.38 0.09 -7.30
N ARG A 225 18.32 -0.08 -8.23
CA ARG A 225 18.09 -0.64 -9.57
C ARG A 225 19.39 -1.23 -10.08
N GLU A 226 19.49 -2.55 -10.12
CA GLU A 226 20.73 -3.30 -10.45
C GLU A 226 21.94 -2.92 -9.55
N GLY A 227 21.68 -2.29 -8.41
CA GLY A 227 22.68 -1.67 -7.55
C GLY A 227 22.10 -0.53 -6.72
N ARG A 228 22.80 -0.20 -5.62
CA ARG A 228 22.43 0.93 -4.75
C ARG A 228 22.67 2.25 -5.47
N SER A 229 21.68 3.15 -5.40
CA SER A 229 21.90 4.55 -5.79
C SER A 229 22.92 5.24 -4.88
N THR A 230 23.53 6.31 -5.38
CA THR A 230 24.41 7.20 -4.60
C THR A 230 23.65 8.29 -3.84
N VAL A 231 22.31 8.26 -3.88
CA VAL A 231 21.46 9.28 -3.30
C VAL A 231 21.04 8.82 -1.90
N GLU A 232 21.41 9.59 -0.88
CA GLU A 232 20.93 9.36 0.49
C GLU A 232 19.40 9.43 0.53
N GLY A 233 18.80 8.64 1.41
CA GLY A 233 17.38 8.69 1.67
C GLY A 233 16.95 10.03 2.27
N PHE A 234 15.75 10.45 1.92
CA PHE A 234 15.08 11.64 2.45
C PHE A 234 14.21 11.26 3.65
N ALA A 235 13.62 12.24 4.34
CA ALA A 235 12.86 11.99 5.56
C ALA A 235 11.65 11.05 5.37
N ASP A 236 11.03 11.05 4.19
CA ASP A 236 9.94 10.15 3.78
C ASP A 236 10.42 8.69 3.68
N ASP A 237 11.63 8.45 3.16
CA ASP A 237 12.22 7.11 3.08
C ASP A 237 12.31 6.46 4.47
N TYR A 238 12.68 7.23 5.50
CA TYR A 238 12.72 6.74 6.87
C TYR A 238 11.33 6.63 7.47
N ALA A 239 10.51 7.69 7.37
CA ALA A 239 9.20 7.74 8.02
C ALA A 239 8.29 6.59 7.53
N PHE A 240 8.29 6.31 6.23
CA PHE A 240 7.42 5.28 5.66
C PHE A 240 7.96 3.87 5.95
N VAL A 241 9.27 3.66 5.92
CA VAL A 241 9.86 2.37 6.29
C VAL A 241 9.63 2.07 7.78
N ILE A 242 9.81 3.05 8.66
CA ILE A 242 9.53 2.88 10.09
C ILE A 242 8.06 2.50 10.28
N GLN A 243 7.12 3.20 9.62
CA GLN A 243 5.69 2.85 9.67
C GLN A 243 5.46 1.39 9.25
N GLY A 244 6.03 0.99 8.12
CA GLY A 244 5.93 -0.38 7.61
C GLY A 244 6.52 -1.42 8.58
N LEU A 245 7.67 -1.14 9.18
CA LEU A 245 8.32 -2.04 10.14
C LEU A 245 7.51 -2.21 11.43
N LEU A 246 6.87 -1.14 11.91
CA LEU A 246 5.95 -1.21 13.05
C LEU A 246 4.72 -2.05 12.70
N ASP A 247 4.17 -1.90 11.50
CA ASP A 247 3.02 -2.71 11.05
C ASP A 247 3.40 -4.19 10.87
N VAL A 248 4.59 -4.48 10.31
CA VAL A 248 5.10 -5.86 10.20
C VAL A 248 5.35 -6.45 11.58
N TYR A 249 5.88 -5.68 12.54
CA TYR A 249 6.00 -6.13 13.92
C TYR A 249 4.62 -6.50 14.50
N GLU A 250 3.60 -5.68 14.36
CA GLU A 250 2.26 -6.00 14.90
C GLU A 250 1.57 -7.16 14.14
N ALA A 251 2.03 -7.49 12.93
CA ALA A 251 1.52 -8.63 12.15
C ALA A 251 2.28 -9.94 12.42
N SER A 252 3.59 -9.86 12.68
CA SER A 252 4.48 -11.01 12.86
C SER A 252 4.87 -11.28 14.32
N PHE A 253 4.85 -10.27 15.18
CA PHE A 253 5.45 -10.26 16.51
C PHE A 253 6.94 -10.60 16.53
N ASP A 254 7.63 -10.44 15.40
CA ASP A 254 9.07 -10.61 15.33
C ASP A 254 9.78 -9.30 15.74
N ALA A 255 10.49 -9.36 16.88
CA ALA A 255 11.11 -8.18 17.48
C ALA A 255 12.23 -7.58 16.63
N GLN A 256 12.76 -8.31 15.64
CA GLN A 256 13.78 -7.76 14.74
C GLN A 256 13.28 -6.51 14.00
N TRP A 257 11.99 -6.47 13.65
CA TRP A 257 11.39 -5.36 12.91
C TRP A 257 11.22 -4.12 13.79
N LEU A 258 10.83 -4.31 15.05
CA LEU A 258 10.75 -3.21 16.01
C LEU A 258 12.15 -2.66 16.34
N ARG A 259 13.16 -3.52 16.50
CA ARG A 259 14.55 -3.09 16.67
C ARG A 259 15.05 -2.27 15.49
N PHE A 260 14.75 -2.70 14.27
CA PHE A 260 15.14 -1.95 13.08
C PHE A 260 14.37 -0.63 12.96
N ALA A 261 13.09 -0.59 13.32
CA ALA A 261 12.31 0.64 13.37
C ALA A 261 12.90 1.67 14.35
N LEU A 262 13.35 1.22 15.53
CA LEU A 262 14.03 2.07 16.52
C LEU A 262 15.36 2.61 15.98
N GLU A 263 16.18 1.76 15.36
CA GLU A 263 17.45 2.18 14.73
C GLU A 263 17.24 3.22 13.62
N LEU A 264 16.22 3.01 12.78
CA LEU A 264 15.87 3.97 11.74
C LEU A 264 15.30 5.27 12.33
N GLN A 265 14.50 5.20 13.40
CA GLN A 265 13.99 6.40 14.07
C GLN A 265 15.12 7.25 14.67
N GLU A 266 16.11 6.62 15.32
CA GLU A 266 17.30 7.32 15.82
C GLU A 266 18.06 8.02 14.69
N THR A 267 18.23 7.34 13.55
CA THR A 267 18.86 7.94 12.37
C THR A 267 18.00 9.05 11.78
N GLN A 268 16.68 8.88 11.69
CA GLN A 268 15.77 9.90 11.18
C GLN A 268 15.84 11.16 12.05
N ASP A 269 15.84 11.00 13.37
CA ASP A 269 15.97 12.10 14.32
C ASP A 269 17.32 12.81 14.14
N ARG A 270 18.42 12.06 14.01
CA ARG A 270 19.76 12.61 13.81
C ARG A 270 19.89 13.42 12.52
N LEU A 271 19.27 12.98 11.44
CA LEU A 271 19.42 13.57 10.10
C LEU A 271 18.44 14.72 9.84
N PHE A 272 17.20 14.59 10.30
CA PHE A 272 16.10 15.40 9.80
C PHE A 272 15.33 16.18 10.85
N LEU A 273 15.41 15.82 12.15
CA LEU A 273 14.64 16.51 13.18
C LEU A 273 15.11 17.96 13.36
N ASP A 274 14.16 18.89 13.33
CA ASP A 274 14.36 20.24 13.82
C ASP A 274 14.14 20.26 15.34
N ALA A 275 15.23 20.11 16.10
CA ALA A 275 15.17 20.08 17.56
C ALA A 275 14.71 21.40 18.19
N GLU A 276 14.76 22.52 17.46
CA GLU A 276 14.38 23.84 17.95
C GLU A 276 12.90 24.11 17.71
N HIS A 277 12.38 23.80 16.52
CA HIS A 277 11.01 24.14 16.12
C HIS A 277 10.08 22.94 15.91
N GLY A 278 10.57 21.71 16.09
CA GLY A 278 9.82 20.47 15.85
C GLY A 278 9.64 20.13 14.37
N GLY A 279 9.26 18.88 14.10
CA GLY A 279 9.08 18.35 12.75
C GLY A 279 10.40 18.00 12.05
N TYR A 280 10.28 17.47 10.84
CA TYR A 280 11.37 16.88 10.08
C TYR A 280 11.58 17.62 8.76
N PHE A 281 12.82 18.02 8.50
CA PHE A 281 13.26 18.55 7.21
C PHE A 281 13.29 17.43 6.16
N SER A 282 12.97 17.74 4.90
CA SER A 282 12.96 16.74 3.83
C SER A 282 14.33 16.10 3.55
N GLY A 283 15.42 16.88 3.60
CA GLY A 283 16.79 16.40 3.36
C GLY A 283 17.71 16.52 4.56
N SER A 284 18.84 15.77 4.55
CA SER A 284 19.82 15.70 5.64
C SER A 284 20.60 17.00 5.85
N GLY A 285 20.67 17.84 4.81
CA GLY A 285 21.47 19.07 4.79
C GLY A 285 22.91 18.87 4.31
N ASN A 286 23.30 17.64 3.96
CA ASN A 286 24.61 17.34 3.40
C ASN A 286 24.75 17.75 1.92
N ASP A 287 23.62 17.83 1.20
CA ASP A 287 23.60 18.24 -0.20
C ASP A 287 23.73 19.76 -0.33
N ALA A 288 24.92 20.22 -0.72
CA ALA A 288 25.23 21.62 -0.92
C ALA A 288 24.44 22.29 -2.07
N SER A 289 23.76 21.51 -2.93
CA SER A 289 22.87 22.05 -3.97
C SER A 289 21.51 22.49 -3.42
N ILE A 290 21.13 22.00 -2.23
CA ILE A 290 19.87 22.36 -1.57
C ILE A 290 20.09 23.61 -0.72
N LEU A 291 19.70 24.76 -1.27
CA LEU A 291 19.86 26.06 -0.61
C LEU A 291 18.99 26.24 0.64
N LEU A 292 17.82 25.60 0.66
CA LEU A 292 16.86 25.69 1.77
C LEU A 292 16.30 24.31 2.07
N ARG A 293 16.40 23.90 3.33
CA ARG A 293 15.72 22.71 3.84
C ARG A 293 14.30 23.10 4.22
N MET A 294 13.32 22.45 3.60
CA MET A 294 11.92 22.68 3.91
C MET A 294 11.36 21.52 4.74
N LYS A 295 10.33 21.81 5.53
CA LYS A 295 9.45 20.79 6.09
C LYS A 295 8.17 20.82 5.27
N GLU A 296 7.77 19.69 4.73
CA GLU A 296 6.55 19.61 3.93
C GLU A 296 5.34 19.78 4.84
N ASP A 297 4.44 20.68 4.46
CA ASP A 297 3.21 21.01 5.18
C ASP A 297 1.94 20.65 4.37
N ASN A 298 2.09 19.73 3.42
CA ASN A 298 1.00 19.25 2.58
C ASN A 298 1.09 17.72 2.36
N ASP A 299 0.12 16.97 2.87
CA ASP A 299 -0.07 15.55 2.57
C ASP A 299 -0.80 15.43 1.21
N GLY A 300 -0.02 15.29 0.13
CA GLY A 300 -0.51 15.25 -1.24
C GLY A 300 -0.89 13.83 -1.69
N ALA A 301 -0.35 13.40 -2.84
CA ALA A 301 -0.46 12.01 -3.27
C ALA A 301 0.20 11.04 -2.27
N GLU A 302 1.25 11.52 -1.60
CA GLU A 302 1.95 10.86 -0.50
C GLU A 302 1.87 11.76 0.75
N PRO A 303 1.80 11.18 1.97
CA PRO A 303 1.79 11.96 3.18
C PRO A 303 3.15 12.62 3.43
N ALA A 304 3.19 13.80 4.05
CA ALA A 304 4.43 14.44 4.42
C ALA A 304 5.18 13.61 5.47
N ALA A 305 6.52 13.61 5.39
CA ALA A 305 7.36 12.84 6.31
C ALA A 305 7.09 13.15 7.79
N SER A 306 6.86 14.43 8.12
CA SER A 306 6.53 14.85 9.49
C SER A 306 5.19 14.31 9.98
N SER A 307 4.20 14.18 9.09
CA SER A 307 2.87 13.63 9.40
C SER A 307 2.95 12.16 9.79
N VAL A 308 3.71 11.36 9.03
CA VAL A 308 3.93 9.95 9.33
C VAL A 308 4.82 9.78 10.57
N ALA A 309 5.90 10.57 10.67
CA ALA A 309 6.82 10.52 11.81
C ALA A 309 6.11 10.82 13.14
N ALA A 310 5.21 11.82 13.19
CA ALA A 310 4.44 12.12 14.38
C ALA A 310 3.65 10.90 14.88
N LEU A 311 2.99 10.16 13.99
CA LEU A 311 2.25 8.96 14.34
C LEU A 311 3.18 7.81 14.74
N ASN A 312 4.31 7.62 14.04
CA ASN A 312 5.31 6.61 14.39
C ASN A 312 5.87 6.85 15.81
N LEU A 313 6.19 8.09 16.15
CA LEU A 313 6.65 8.47 17.48
C LEU A 313 5.62 8.14 18.57
N LEU A 314 4.33 8.43 18.33
CA LEU A 314 3.26 8.05 19.26
C LEU A 314 3.16 6.53 19.44
N ARG A 315 3.32 5.74 18.37
CA ARG A 315 3.34 4.27 18.42
C ARG A 315 4.56 3.76 19.18
N LEU A 316 5.76 4.29 18.87
CA LEU A 316 7.01 3.93 19.54
C LEU A 316 6.96 4.23 21.04
N ALA A 317 6.44 5.40 21.44
CA ALA A 317 6.24 5.75 22.85
C ALA A 317 5.44 4.68 23.60
N ARG A 318 4.45 4.06 22.94
CA ARG A 318 3.60 3.00 23.51
C ARG A 318 4.24 1.61 23.46
N LEU A 319 5.05 1.33 22.44
CA LEU A 319 5.70 0.03 22.24
C LEU A 319 6.93 -0.17 23.13
N VAL A 320 7.62 0.90 23.52
CA VAL A 320 8.84 0.81 24.37
C VAL A 320 8.81 1.67 25.63
N ALA A 321 7.66 2.29 25.96
CA ALA A 321 7.47 3.15 27.14
C ALA A 321 8.52 4.27 27.32
N ASP A 322 8.96 4.86 26.20
CA ASP A 322 9.87 6.02 26.23
C ASP A 322 9.09 7.33 25.99
N GLU A 323 8.98 8.14 27.05
CA GLU A 323 8.31 9.45 27.00
C GLU A 323 8.97 10.44 26.03
N THR A 324 10.23 10.24 25.65
CA THR A 324 10.91 11.14 24.72
C THR A 324 10.25 11.11 23.34
N TYR A 325 9.76 9.94 22.89
CA TYR A 325 9.01 9.84 21.64
C TYR A 325 7.68 10.56 21.72
N GLN A 326 6.94 10.44 22.84
CA GLN A 326 5.69 11.17 23.06
C GLN A 326 5.92 12.69 22.96
N LYS A 327 6.94 13.21 23.66
CA LYS A 327 7.29 14.64 23.65
C LYS A 327 7.69 15.12 22.25
N ARG A 328 8.45 14.32 21.50
CA ARG A 328 8.83 14.64 20.11
C ARG A 328 7.63 14.63 19.17
N ALA A 329 6.68 13.71 19.36
CA ALA A 329 5.45 13.68 18.58
C ALA A 329 4.62 14.96 18.81
N GLU A 330 4.44 15.36 20.07
CA GLU A 330 3.73 16.58 20.45
C GLU A 330 4.41 17.84 19.89
N GLN A 331 5.74 17.93 19.98
CA GLN A 331 6.52 19.01 19.38
C GLN A 331 6.38 19.05 17.85
N THR A 332 6.39 17.88 17.20
CA THR A 332 6.20 17.77 15.75
C THR A 332 4.80 18.25 15.36
N ILE A 333 3.76 17.81 16.03
CA ILE A 333 2.38 18.24 15.77
C ILE A 333 2.25 19.76 16.00
N ALA A 334 2.83 20.28 17.08
CA ALA A 334 2.79 21.71 17.39
C ALA A 334 3.47 22.57 16.31
N ALA A 335 4.54 22.08 15.69
CA ALA A 335 5.25 22.78 14.61
C ALA A 335 4.33 23.12 13.41
N PHE A 336 3.32 22.29 13.16
CA PHE A 336 2.35 22.48 12.07
C PHE A 336 1.01 23.06 12.54
N GLY A 337 0.92 23.49 13.80
CA GLY A 337 -0.33 23.99 14.40
C GLY A 337 -0.95 25.17 13.63
N VAL A 338 -0.14 26.05 13.03
CA VAL A 338 -0.62 27.16 12.20
C VAL A 338 -1.31 26.64 10.93
N THR A 339 -0.68 25.72 10.21
CA THR A 339 -1.25 25.12 8.99
C THR A 339 -2.49 24.31 9.31
N LEU A 340 -2.46 23.48 10.36
CA LEU A 340 -3.63 22.72 10.82
C LEU A 340 -4.83 23.60 11.19
N THR A 341 -4.58 24.78 11.76
CA THR A 341 -5.66 25.72 12.13
C THR A 341 -6.25 26.42 10.90
N ARG A 342 -5.43 26.72 9.88
CA ARG A 342 -5.86 27.50 8.71
C ARG A 342 -6.40 26.64 7.56
N ILE A 343 -5.73 25.51 7.28
CA ILE A 343 -6.00 24.63 6.14
C ILE A 343 -5.82 23.16 6.58
N PRO A 344 -6.67 22.63 7.48
CA PRO A 344 -6.56 21.25 7.96
C PRO A 344 -6.62 20.22 6.82
N ALA A 345 -7.37 20.51 5.76
CA ALA A 345 -7.47 19.64 4.59
C ALA A 345 -6.16 19.45 3.80
N ALA A 346 -5.15 20.30 4.03
CA ALA A 346 -3.83 20.12 3.44
C ALA A 346 -3.00 19.05 4.18
N MET A 347 -3.35 18.69 5.42
CA MET A 347 -2.58 17.74 6.23
C MET A 347 -3.44 16.63 6.88
N PRO A 348 -4.21 15.85 6.11
CA PRO A 348 -5.03 14.75 6.64
C PRO A 348 -4.26 13.72 7.50
N GLN A 349 -3.03 13.35 7.14
CA GLN A 349 -2.24 12.40 7.92
C GLN A 349 -1.73 13.03 9.23
N MET A 350 -1.36 14.31 9.22
CA MET A 350 -1.03 15.01 10.48
C MET A 350 -2.25 15.11 11.39
N LEU A 351 -3.46 15.29 10.83
CA LEU A 351 -4.69 15.25 11.62
C LEU A 351 -4.94 13.89 12.25
N VAL A 352 -4.56 12.79 11.59
CA VAL A 352 -4.58 11.45 12.21
C VAL A 352 -3.64 11.40 13.41
N ALA A 353 -2.40 11.88 13.26
CA ALA A 353 -1.46 11.95 14.38
C ALA A 353 -1.94 12.85 15.52
N PHE A 354 -2.56 14.00 15.21
CA PHE A 354 -3.14 14.89 16.19
C PHE A 354 -4.36 14.26 16.90
N ALA A 355 -5.23 13.57 16.18
CA ALA A 355 -6.33 12.83 16.80
C ALA A 355 -5.79 11.73 17.74
N ALA A 356 -4.75 11.01 17.31
CA ALA A 356 -4.09 9.97 18.09
C ALA A 356 -3.36 10.50 19.34
N SER A 357 -2.92 11.76 19.35
CA SER A 357 -2.30 12.39 20.53
C SER A 357 -3.34 12.87 21.55
N LEU A 358 -4.57 13.14 21.11
CA LEU A 358 -5.68 13.51 21.98
C LEU A 358 -6.46 12.29 22.52
N SER A 359 -6.33 11.14 21.86
CA SER A 359 -7.01 9.93 22.28
C SER A 359 -6.31 9.26 23.46
N LYS A 360 -7.06 8.39 24.17
CA LYS A 360 -6.49 7.59 25.22
C LYS A 360 -5.74 6.42 24.56
N PRO A 361 -4.43 6.29 24.79
CA PRO A 361 -3.65 5.23 24.15
C PRO A 361 -4.16 3.86 24.63
N GLN A 362 -4.44 2.98 23.66
CA GLN A 362 -4.83 1.60 23.93
C GLN A 362 -3.64 0.67 23.66
N GLN A 363 -3.22 -0.09 24.66
CA GLN A 363 -2.22 -1.13 24.52
C GLN A 363 -2.91 -2.46 24.74
N ILE A 364 -2.84 -3.34 23.74
CA ILE A 364 -3.42 -4.68 23.81
C ILE A 364 -2.27 -5.68 23.85
N VAL A 365 -2.25 -6.49 24.90
CA VAL A 365 -1.24 -7.54 25.07
C VAL A 365 -1.93 -8.89 25.04
N ILE A 366 -1.48 -9.80 24.19
CA ILE A 366 -1.93 -11.19 24.20
C ILE A 366 -0.80 -12.04 24.78
N ALA A 367 -1.04 -12.64 25.93
CA ALA A 367 -0.13 -13.60 26.54
C ALA A 367 -0.49 -15.01 26.06
N GLY A 368 0.36 -15.63 25.24
CA GLY A 368 0.12 -16.95 24.67
C GLY A 368 1.09 -17.31 23.56
N ALA A 369 1.23 -18.61 23.26
CA ALA A 369 2.10 -19.06 22.17
C ALA A 369 1.54 -18.58 20.82
N ARG A 370 2.38 -17.95 19.99
CA ARG A 370 2.01 -17.34 18.69
C ARG A 370 1.11 -18.24 17.83
N ASP A 371 1.51 -19.49 17.67
CA ASP A 371 0.84 -20.45 16.76
C ASP A 371 -0.24 -21.31 17.42
N SER A 372 -0.61 -21.01 18.67
CA SER A 372 -1.72 -21.70 19.32
C SER A 372 -3.08 -21.20 18.80
N ALA A 373 -4.08 -22.09 18.81
CA ALA A 373 -5.39 -21.81 18.22
C ALA A 373 -6.16 -20.72 18.99
N ASP A 374 -6.02 -20.68 20.31
CA ASP A 374 -6.59 -19.67 21.20
C ASP A 374 -5.91 -18.30 21.03
N THR A 375 -4.58 -18.22 20.95
CA THR A 375 -3.88 -16.96 20.62
C THR A 375 -4.34 -16.41 19.27
N ARG A 376 -4.39 -17.23 18.22
CA ARG A 376 -4.89 -16.81 16.90
C ARG A 376 -6.34 -16.34 16.93
N ALA A 377 -7.18 -16.94 17.78
CA ALA A 377 -8.57 -16.52 17.92
C ALA A 377 -8.69 -15.12 18.53
N LEU A 378 -7.88 -14.81 19.56
CA LEU A 378 -7.83 -13.48 20.16
C LEU A 378 -7.25 -12.45 19.19
N LEU A 379 -6.16 -12.77 18.49
CA LEU A 379 -5.55 -11.90 17.47
C LEU A 379 -6.53 -11.53 16.35
N ARG A 380 -7.25 -12.50 15.79
CA ARG A 380 -8.28 -12.24 14.78
C ARG A 380 -9.36 -11.29 15.29
N GLU A 381 -9.78 -11.43 16.54
CA GLU A 381 -10.76 -10.51 17.13
C GLU A 381 -10.19 -9.09 17.22
N VAL A 382 -8.93 -8.92 17.67
CA VAL A 382 -8.28 -7.60 17.68
C VAL A 382 -8.22 -7.00 16.27
N HIS A 383 -7.84 -7.78 15.26
CA HIS A 383 -7.72 -7.29 13.88
C HIS A 383 -9.07 -7.00 13.20
N ALA A 384 -10.16 -7.63 13.65
CA ALA A 384 -11.51 -7.38 13.13
C ALA A 384 -12.04 -5.97 13.49
N HIS A 385 -11.48 -5.33 14.53
CA HIS A 385 -11.87 -3.99 14.98
C HIS A 385 -10.90 -2.92 14.51
N PHE A 386 -11.48 -1.86 13.96
CA PHE A 386 -10.72 -0.66 13.63
C PHE A 386 -10.52 0.17 14.89
N ALA A 387 -9.32 0.07 15.45
CA ALA A 387 -8.83 0.88 16.56
C ALA A 387 -7.52 1.52 16.10
N PRO A 388 -7.56 2.74 15.53
CA PRO A 388 -6.40 3.37 14.91
C PRO A 388 -5.30 3.75 15.92
N ASP A 389 -5.65 3.85 17.21
CA ASP A 389 -4.75 4.27 18.29
C ASP A 389 -4.27 3.09 19.15
N LYS A 390 -4.53 1.85 18.72
CA LYS A 390 -4.01 0.67 19.42
C LYS A 390 -2.56 0.42 19.07
N VAL A 391 -1.83 -0.19 20.01
CA VAL A 391 -0.65 -0.99 19.72
C VAL A 391 -0.87 -2.42 20.21
N LEU A 392 -0.44 -3.40 19.44
CA LEU A 392 -0.60 -4.82 19.75
C LEU A 392 0.75 -5.48 20.08
N LEU A 393 0.81 -6.17 21.20
CA LEU A 393 1.98 -6.87 21.71
C LEU A 393 1.63 -8.35 21.95
N LEU A 394 2.61 -9.23 21.73
CA LEU A 394 2.48 -10.65 22.05
C LEU A 394 3.53 -11.03 23.11
N ALA A 395 3.07 -11.62 24.20
CA ALA A 395 3.91 -12.22 25.24
C ALA A 395 3.85 -13.75 25.10
N ASP A 396 4.81 -14.33 24.39
CA ASP A 396 4.85 -15.72 23.94
C ASP A 396 5.98 -16.56 24.57
N ASP A 397 6.56 -16.11 25.68
CA ASP A 397 7.68 -16.74 26.39
C ASP A 397 8.95 -16.92 25.50
N SER A 398 9.05 -16.23 24.36
CA SER A 398 10.19 -16.30 23.42
C SER A 398 11.25 -15.21 23.62
N GLU A 399 12.35 -15.23 22.85
CA GLU A 399 13.33 -14.14 22.81
C GLU A 399 12.70 -12.79 22.40
N ASN A 400 11.62 -12.80 21.63
CA ASN A 400 10.88 -11.59 21.29
C ASN A 400 10.23 -10.98 22.53
N SER A 401 9.70 -11.81 23.42
CA SER A 401 9.12 -11.35 24.69
C SER A 401 10.18 -10.76 25.61
N ALA A 402 11.39 -11.31 25.64
CA ALA A 402 12.49 -10.78 26.46
C ALA A 402 12.85 -9.33 26.09
N PHE A 403 12.94 -9.01 24.80
CA PHE A 403 13.18 -7.63 24.33
C PHE A 403 12.08 -6.67 24.80
N LEU A 404 10.82 -7.07 24.70
CA LEU A 404 9.69 -6.24 25.11
C LEU A 404 9.65 -6.08 26.63
N GLU A 405 9.93 -7.14 27.40
CA GLU A 405 9.98 -7.11 28.87
C GLU A 405 11.14 -6.29 29.46
N GLU A 406 12.19 -6.04 28.68
CA GLU A 406 13.26 -5.09 29.03
C GLU A 406 12.77 -3.64 28.95
N ASN A 407 11.90 -3.32 27.97
CA ASN A 407 11.39 -1.98 27.72
C ASN A 407 10.05 -1.71 28.44
N LEU A 408 9.24 -2.74 28.69
CA LEU A 408 7.90 -2.68 29.27
C LEU A 408 7.80 -3.59 30.50
N GLU A 409 8.10 -3.04 31.68
CA GLU A 409 8.07 -3.80 32.94
C GLU A 409 6.70 -4.46 33.19
N ALA A 410 5.61 -3.78 32.81
CA ALA A 410 4.25 -4.28 32.97
C ALA A 410 3.99 -5.62 32.25
N LEU A 411 4.73 -5.93 31.17
CA LEU A 411 4.56 -7.19 30.43
C LEU A 411 4.95 -8.42 31.24
N ARG A 412 5.91 -8.30 32.18
CA ARG A 412 6.37 -9.43 33.01
C ARG A 412 5.26 -10.04 33.87
N GLY A 413 4.24 -9.23 34.19
CA GLY A 413 3.06 -9.64 34.94
C GLY A 413 1.91 -10.20 34.09
N MET A 414 1.96 -10.00 32.77
CA MET A 414 0.90 -10.38 31.84
C MET A 414 1.14 -11.80 31.33
N LYS A 415 0.45 -12.78 31.92
CA LYS A 415 0.67 -14.21 31.67
C LYS A 415 -0.62 -14.89 31.25
N ARG A 416 -0.49 -16.09 30.70
CA ARG A 416 -1.62 -16.99 30.48
C ARG A 416 -2.36 -17.26 31.80
N ILE A 417 -3.68 -17.11 31.81
CA ILE A 417 -4.56 -17.47 32.93
C ILE A 417 -5.20 -18.83 32.62
N ASP A 418 -5.21 -19.73 33.61
CA ASP A 418 -5.74 -21.09 33.49
C ASP A 418 -5.17 -21.89 32.31
N GLY A 419 -3.92 -21.60 31.93
CA GLY A 419 -3.22 -22.24 30.82
C GLY A 419 -3.72 -21.83 29.43
N LYS A 420 -4.61 -20.83 29.32
CA LYS A 420 -5.15 -20.31 28.06
C LYS A 420 -4.49 -19.00 27.66
N ALA A 421 -4.45 -18.74 26.36
CA ALA A 421 -4.11 -17.42 25.85
C ALA A 421 -5.02 -16.35 26.50
N THR A 422 -4.42 -15.24 26.94
CA THR A 422 -5.11 -14.21 27.71
C THR A 422 -4.81 -12.83 27.13
N ALA A 423 -5.86 -12.07 26.85
CA ALA A 423 -5.77 -10.70 26.38
C ALA A 423 -5.89 -9.71 27.56
N TYR A 424 -4.99 -8.73 27.57
CA TYR A 424 -4.97 -7.59 28.47
C TYR A 424 -5.22 -6.34 27.65
N VAL A 425 -6.33 -5.65 27.90
CA VAL A 425 -6.67 -4.38 27.24
C VAL A 425 -6.40 -3.26 28.23
N CYS A 426 -5.36 -2.48 27.96
CA CYS A 426 -4.92 -1.40 28.81
C CYS A 426 -5.18 -0.06 28.13
N GLU A 427 -5.81 0.86 28.86
CA GLU A 427 -6.11 2.21 28.41
C GLU A 427 -5.53 3.19 29.42
N ASN A 428 -4.67 4.10 28.97
CA ASN A 428 -4.03 5.11 29.82
C ASN A 428 -3.37 4.51 31.09
N PHE A 429 -2.53 3.48 30.91
CA PHE A 429 -1.79 2.77 31.96
C PHE A 429 -2.64 1.96 32.96
N ALA A 430 -3.95 1.83 32.74
CA ALA A 430 -4.84 0.98 33.52
C ALA A 430 -5.40 -0.16 32.66
N CYS A 431 -5.26 -1.40 33.11
CA CYS A 431 -5.79 -2.57 32.40
C CYS A 431 -7.17 -2.95 32.91
N GLN A 432 -8.05 -3.33 31.98
CA GLN A 432 -9.32 -4.00 32.29
C GLN A 432 -9.07 -5.42 32.83
N GLU A 433 -10.13 -6.09 33.28
CA GLU A 433 -10.05 -7.51 33.68
C GLU A 433 -9.55 -8.36 32.50
N PRO A 434 -8.52 -9.20 32.67
CA PRO A 434 -7.99 -10.01 31.57
C PRO A 434 -9.01 -11.03 31.08
N VAL A 435 -9.07 -11.24 29.77
CA VAL A 435 -10.05 -12.13 29.12
C VAL A 435 -9.37 -13.21 28.29
N ASN A 436 -9.94 -14.42 28.29
CA ASN A 436 -9.41 -15.58 27.55
C ASN A 436 -10.37 -16.10 26.47
N ASP A 437 -11.43 -15.34 26.18
CA ASP A 437 -12.46 -15.67 25.19
C ASP A 437 -12.65 -14.53 24.19
N PRO A 438 -12.71 -14.80 22.87
CA PRO A 438 -12.90 -13.75 21.85
C PRO A 438 -14.17 -12.91 22.02
N VAL A 439 -15.29 -13.46 22.53
CA VAL A 439 -16.52 -12.69 22.74
C VAL A 439 -16.36 -11.72 23.90
N ALA A 440 -15.64 -12.12 24.95
CA ALA A 440 -15.28 -11.22 26.04
C ALA A 440 -14.32 -10.12 25.56
N LEU A 441 -13.31 -10.46 24.76
CA LEU A 441 -12.39 -9.50 24.15
C LEU A 441 -13.11 -8.47 23.27
N ARG A 442 -14.04 -8.91 22.43
CA ARG A 442 -14.89 -8.02 21.63
C ARG A 442 -15.62 -6.93 22.44
N ARG A 443 -15.97 -7.23 23.69
CA ARG A 443 -16.67 -6.27 24.56
C ARG A 443 -15.71 -5.31 25.27
N ALA A 444 -14.44 -5.68 25.39
CA ALA A 444 -13.40 -4.89 26.03
C ALA A 444 -12.70 -3.93 25.04
N LEU A 445 -12.73 -4.26 23.74
CA LEU A 445 -12.35 -3.41 22.62
C LEU A 445 -13.48 -2.43 22.27
#